data_AF-A0A0J9S870-F1
#
_entry.id   AF-A0A0J9S870-F1
#
_cell.length_a   1.000
_cell.length_b   1.000
_cell.length_c   1.000
_cell.angle_alpha   90.00
_cell.angle_beta   90.00
_cell.angle_gamma   90.00
#
_symmetry.space_group_name_H-M   'P 1'
#
loop_
_entity.id
_entity.type
_entity.pdbx_description
1 polymer ?
#
loop_
_entity_poly.entity_id
_entity_poly.type
_entity_poly.pdbx_seq_one_letter_code
_entity_poly.pdbx_strand_id
1 'polypeptide(L)'
;MNAFLLLAIVFSFLGFCRSEHNGTPGGNPAQKHQVISNAQELITKIDAEPVKSQYVTYIYHSSICSYCTKVTDSIKGNQHVEIIDFHEDSNLEELVQTEKPIVVLMKNINKGSSIDRSIFFAELNEKGGKIQVPALEIHDFIMYESDEIIKFYKHLIEKVGGGEGDSEESQEE
;
A
#
# COMPACT_ATOMS: atom_id res chain seq x y z
N MET A 1 -27.66 48.28 -58.93
CA MET A 1 -27.15 47.49 -60.07
C MET A 1 -25.62 47.50 -60.03
N ASN A 2 -24.99 46.42 -60.48
CA ASN A 2 -23.56 46.04 -60.43
C ASN A 2 -23.22 45.18 -59.19
N ALA A 3 -23.41 43.85 -59.20
CA ALA A 3 -22.94 42.76 -60.06
C ALA A 3 -21.59 42.15 -59.60
N PHE A 4 -21.56 40.82 -59.68
CA PHE A 4 -20.42 39.90 -59.58
C PHE A 4 -19.95 39.42 -58.21
N LEU A 5 -20.70 38.42 -57.72
CA LEU A 5 -20.16 37.12 -57.33
C LEU A 5 -19.13 36.59 -58.35
N LEU A 6 -17.98 36.13 -57.88
CA LEU A 6 -17.23 34.90 -58.25
C LEU A 6 -15.77 35.05 -57.75
N LEU A 7 -15.37 34.36 -56.69
CA LEU A 7 -14.77 33.01 -56.70
C LEU A 7 -13.23 33.08 -56.73
N ALA A 8 -12.61 32.97 -55.55
CA ALA A 8 -11.23 32.51 -55.39
C ALA A 8 -11.13 31.76 -54.07
N ILE A 9 -11.40 30.46 -54.19
CA ILE A 9 -11.10 29.42 -53.23
C ILE A 9 -9.57 29.40 -53.06
N VAL A 10 -9.09 29.70 -51.86
CA VAL A 10 -7.76 29.27 -51.43
C VAL A 10 -7.93 28.55 -50.10
N PHE A 11 -8.17 27.24 -50.20
CA PHE A 11 -7.86 26.30 -49.14
C PHE A 11 -6.36 26.38 -48.85
N SER A 12 -5.98 26.83 -47.66
CA SER A 12 -4.68 26.53 -47.07
C SER A 12 -4.82 26.55 -45.55
N PHE A 13 -5.04 25.35 -45.03
CA PHE A 13 -4.89 24.88 -43.66
C PHE A 13 -3.98 25.75 -42.76
N LEU A 14 -4.58 26.44 -41.79
CA LEU A 14 -3.95 26.72 -40.49
C LEU A 14 -5.02 26.75 -39.40
N GLY A 15 -5.33 25.55 -38.88
CA GLY A 15 -5.50 25.30 -37.45
C GLY A 15 -6.66 25.99 -36.73
N PHE A 16 -7.86 25.44 -36.87
CA PHE A 16 -8.85 25.46 -35.79
C PHE A 16 -8.25 24.71 -34.59
N CYS A 17 -7.69 25.43 -33.60
CA CYS A 17 -7.48 24.84 -32.26
C CYS A 17 -8.82 24.81 -31.54
N ARG A 18 -9.67 23.88 -31.96
CA ARG A 18 -10.78 23.37 -31.17
C ARG A 18 -10.14 22.36 -30.20
N SER A 19 -9.76 22.81 -29.01
CA SER A 19 -9.48 21.87 -27.93
C SER A 19 -10.83 21.39 -27.42
N GLU A 20 -11.18 20.17 -27.79
CA GLU A 20 -12.27 19.41 -27.20
C GLU A 20 -12.02 19.31 -25.71
N HIS A 21 -12.83 20.02 -24.94
CA HIS A 21 -12.95 19.83 -23.49
C HIS A 21 -13.81 18.58 -23.26
N ASN A 22 -13.26 17.40 -23.58
CA ASN A 22 -13.90 16.11 -23.30
C ASN A 22 -12.86 15.18 -22.67
N GLY A 23 -12.99 15.03 -21.36
CA GLY A 23 -12.15 14.18 -20.54
C GLY A 23 -12.26 14.66 -19.12
N THR A 24 -13.34 14.30 -18.43
CA THR A 24 -13.38 14.32 -16.98
C THR A 24 -12.32 13.33 -16.49
N PRO A 25 -11.22 13.73 -15.82
CA PRO A 25 -10.53 12.82 -14.94
C PRO A 25 -11.31 12.89 -13.62
N GLY A 26 -12.50 12.30 -13.62
CA GLY A 26 -13.32 12.14 -12.43
C GLY A 26 -12.80 10.98 -11.60
N GLY A 27 -11.56 11.10 -11.13
CA GLY A 27 -11.03 10.27 -10.06
C GLY A 27 -10.61 11.22 -8.95
N ASN A 28 -11.18 11.06 -7.75
CA ASN A 28 -10.57 11.71 -6.60
C ASN A 28 -9.12 11.22 -6.53
N PRO A 29 -8.11 12.11 -6.46
CA PRO A 29 -6.73 11.67 -6.29
C PRO A 29 -6.68 10.76 -5.07
N ALA A 30 -6.00 9.61 -5.16
CA ALA A 30 -5.94 8.73 -4.00
C ALA A 30 -5.36 9.52 -2.82
N GLN A 31 -6.00 9.41 -1.67
CA GLN A 31 -5.57 10.13 -0.48
C GLN A 31 -4.16 9.66 -0.13
N LYS A 32 -3.23 10.61 -0.02
CA LYS A 32 -1.87 10.30 0.44
C LYS A 32 -1.93 9.79 1.87
N HIS A 33 -1.20 8.71 2.12
CA HIS A 33 -1.02 8.14 3.44
C HIS A 33 -0.10 9.03 4.27
N GLN A 34 -0.35 9.09 5.57
CA GLN A 34 0.55 9.74 6.51
C GLN A 34 1.82 8.88 6.63
N VAL A 35 2.98 9.47 6.29
CA VAL A 35 4.27 8.83 6.48
C VAL A 35 4.65 8.86 7.95
N ILE A 36 4.87 7.68 8.54
CA ILE A 36 5.33 7.50 9.92
C ILE A 36 6.77 7.02 9.90
N SER A 37 7.64 7.71 10.65
CA SER A 37 9.08 7.48 10.61
C SER A 37 9.58 6.44 11.61
N ASN A 38 8.79 6.12 12.64
CA ASN A 38 9.21 5.26 13.75
C ASN A 38 8.07 4.33 14.22
N ALA A 39 8.44 3.16 14.72
CA ALA A 39 7.52 2.12 15.15
C ALA A 39 6.59 2.59 16.27
N GLN A 40 7.13 3.33 17.25
CA GLN A 40 6.37 3.73 18.44
C GLN A 40 5.16 4.59 18.09
N GLU A 41 5.33 5.55 17.18
CA GLU A 41 4.24 6.39 16.70
C GLU A 41 3.17 5.57 15.98
N LEU A 42 3.57 4.63 15.12
CA LEU A 42 2.63 3.77 14.41
C LEU A 42 1.88 2.85 15.39
N ILE A 43 2.60 2.20 16.31
CA ILE A 43 2.03 1.36 17.37
C ILE A 43 0.98 2.13 18.16
N THR A 44 1.32 3.34 18.63
CA THR A 44 0.41 4.17 19.43
C THR A 44 -0.89 4.47 18.66
N LYS A 45 -0.79 4.73 17.35
CA LYS A 45 -1.95 4.98 16.49
C LYS A 45 -2.80 3.73 16.28
N ILE A 46 -2.17 2.59 16.01
CA ILE A 46 -2.85 1.31 15.75
C ILE A 46 -3.49 0.74 17.03
N ASP A 47 -2.85 0.93 18.19
CA ASP A 47 -3.34 0.44 19.48
C ASP A 47 -4.45 1.32 20.08
N ALA A 48 -4.60 2.56 19.61
CA ALA A 48 -5.70 3.42 20.01
C ALA A 48 -7.05 2.98 19.41
N GLU A 49 -7.04 2.17 18.36
CA GLU A 49 -8.24 1.60 17.77
C GLU A 49 -8.73 0.38 18.58
N PRO A 50 -10.04 0.07 18.59
CA PRO A 50 -10.57 -1.13 19.24
C PRO A 50 -9.83 -2.39 18.77
N VAL A 51 -9.66 -3.36 19.68
CA VAL A 51 -8.96 -4.62 19.40
C VAL A 51 -9.53 -5.26 18.14
N LYS A 52 -8.68 -5.39 17.12
CA LYS A 52 -9.03 -6.05 15.87
C LYS A 52 -8.88 -7.55 16.04
N SER A 53 -9.83 -8.31 15.50
CA SER A 53 -9.71 -9.76 15.38
C SER A 53 -8.58 -10.16 14.43
N GLN A 54 -8.22 -9.27 13.49
CA GLN A 54 -7.16 -9.51 12.52
C GLN A 54 -6.54 -8.19 12.05
N TYR A 55 -5.21 -8.17 11.94
CA TYR A 55 -4.44 -7.09 11.36
C TYR A 55 -4.09 -7.46 9.91
N VAL A 56 -4.61 -6.69 8.96
CA VAL A 56 -4.23 -6.82 7.54
C VAL A 56 -3.27 -5.69 7.20
N THR A 57 -2.06 -6.06 6.80
CA THR A 57 -1.00 -5.12 6.40
C THR A 57 -0.56 -5.41 4.98
N TYR A 58 0.02 -4.40 4.33
CA TYR A 58 0.63 -4.55 3.02
C TYR A 58 2.12 -4.23 3.12
N ILE A 59 2.96 -5.06 2.50
CA ILE A 59 4.38 -4.76 2.33
C ILE A 59 4.67 -4.60 0.85
N TYR A 60 5.04 -3.38 0.46
CA TYR A 60 5.65 -3.14 -0.83
C TYR A 60 7.10 -3.62 -0.78
N HIS A 61 7.45 -4.50 -1.70
CA HIS A 61 8.79 -5.08 -1.77
C HIS A 61 9.27 -5.18 -3.22
N SER A 62 10.57 -5.40 -3.37
CA SER A 62 11.21 -5.74 -4.63
C SER A 62 12.02 -7.02 -4.44
N SER A 63 12.07 -7.88 -5.46
CA SER A 63 12.83 -9.14 -5.43
C SER A 63 14.35 -8.94 -5.28
N ILE A 64 14.86 -7.75 -5.59
CA ILE A 64 16.30 -7.40 -5.52
C ILE A 64 16.64 -6.55 -4.29
N CYS A 65 15.69 -6.32 -3.38
CA CYS A 65 15.83 -5.46 -2.21
C CYS A 65 16.23 -6.28 -0.97
N SER A 66 17.49 -6.16 -0.53
CA SER A 66 18.00 -6.88 0.65
C SER A 66 17.30 -6.50 1.96
N TYR A 67 16.94 -5.21 2.13
CA TYR A 67 16.18 -4.74 3.29
C TYR A 67 14.77 -5.31 3.33
N CYS A 68 14.19 -5.64 2.18
CA CYS A 68 12.89 -6.26 2.08
C CYS A 68 12.96 -7.71 2.58
N THR A 69 14.01 -8.44 2.20
CA THR A 69 14.30 -9.78 2.75
C THR A 69 14.44 -9.74 4.28
N LYS A 70 15.13 -8.74 4.83
CA LYS A 70 15.28 -8.56 6.28
C LYS A 70 13.92 -8.47 7.00
N VAL A 71 12.96 -7.73 6.45
CA VAL A 71 11.61 -7.62 7.01
C VAL A 71 10.89 -8.97 6.91
N THR A 72 10.82 -9.55 5.71
CA THR A 72 10.13 -10.83 5.49
C THR A 72 10.68 -11.94 6.38
N ASP A 73 12.00 -12.09 6.48
CA ASP A 73 12.64 -13.11 7.32
C ASP A 73 12.35 -12.94 8.80
N SER A 74 12.06 -11.72 9.28
CA SER A 74 11.74 -11.46 10.67
C SER A 74 10.35 -11.94 11.10
N ILE A 75 9.44 -12.15 10.13
CA ILE A 75 8.04 -12.54 10.37
C ILE A 75 7.68 -13.90 9.75
N LYS A 76 8.46 -14.37 8.78
CA LYS A 76 8.22 -15.64 8.08
C LYS A 76 8.30 -16.82 9.03
N GLY A 77 7.30 -17.70 8.94
CA GLY A 77 7.22 -18.92 9.75
C GLY A 77 6.71 -18.69 11.18
N ASN A 78 6.35 -17.46 11.56
CA ASN A 78 5.66 -17.22 12.82
C ASN A 78 4.22 -17.79 12.76
N GLN A 79 3.79 -18.47 13.82
CA GLN A 79 2.48 -19.14 13.88
C GLN A 79 1.29 -18.16 13.78
N HIS A 80 1.48 -16.89 14.16
CA HIS A 80 0.45 -15.86 14.15
C HIS A 80 0.40 -15.06 12.86
N VAL A 81 1.35 -15.28 11.93
CA VAL A 81 1.48 -14.49 10.70
C VAL A 81 1.22 -15.35 9.46
N GLU A 82 0.31 -14.89 8.60
CA GLU A 82 0.14 -15.37 7.24
C GLU A 82 0.79 -14.39 6.27
N ILE A 83 1.65 -14.87 5.38
CA ILE A 83 2.26 -14.05 4.33
C ILE A 83 1.71 -14.52 2.99
N ILE A 84 1.11 -13.60 2.25
CA ILE A 84 0.42 -13.90 0.99
C ILE A 84 1.00 -13.01 -0.11
N ASP A 85 1.43 -13.62 -1.21
CA ASP A 85 1.80 -12.87 -2.40
C ASP A 85 0.54 -12.25 -3.02
N PHE A 86 0.47 -10.92 -3.04
CA PHE A 86 -0.69 -10.18 -3.54
C PHE A 86 -0.43 -9.74 -4.98
N HIS A 87 -1.34 -10.12 -5.87
CA HIS A 87 -1.28 -9.81 -7.29
C HIS A 87 -2.35 -8.79 -7.67
N GLU A 88 -2.19 -8.18 -8.84
CA GLU A 88 -3.10 -7.13 -9.33
C GLU A 88 -4.55 -7.63 -9.45
N ASP A 89 -4.72 -8.89 -9.83
CA ASP A 89 -6.03 -9.55 -10.01
C ASP A 89 -6.50 -10.33 -8.77
N SER A 90 -5.81 -10.19 -7.64
CA SER A 90 -6.13 -10.91 -6.40
C SER A 90 -7.44 -10.42 -5.77
N ASN A 91 -8.32 -11.35 -5.39
CA ASN A 91 -9.49 -11.05 -4.57
C ASN A 91 -9.11 -10.95 -3.08
N LEU A 92 -9.11 -9.74 -2.53
CA LEU A 92 -8.76 -9.49 -1.13
C LEU A 92 -9.65 -10.27 -0.14
N GLU A 93 -10.94 -10.39 -0.42
CA GLU A 93 -11.92 -11.05 0.47
C GLU A 93 -11.69 -12.56 0.56
N GLU A 94 -11.11 -13.17 -0.48
CA GLU A 94 -10.73 -14.57 -0.48
C GLU A 94 -9.38 -14.80 0.21
N LEU A 95 -8.42 -13.89 0.01
CA LEU A 95 -7.08 -14.02 0.56
C LEU A 95 -7.01 -13.85 2.09
N VAL A 96 -7.95 -13.09 2.67
CA VAL A 96 -7.98 -12.79 4.10
C VAL A 96 -8.76 -13.85 4.91
N GLN A 97 -9.22 -14.94 4.28
CA GLN A 97 -9.91 -16.07 4.93
C GLN A 97 -8.92 -17.01 5.66
N THR A 98 -8.11 -16.46 6.54
CA THR A 98 -7.19 -17.20 7.41
C THR A 98 -7.53 -16.95 8.87
N GLU A 99 -7.36 -17.98 9.71
CA GLU A 99 -7.52 -17.87 11.16
C GLU A 99 -6.36 -17.12 11.82
N LYS A 100 -5.29 -16.83 11.07
CA LYS A 100 -4.14 -16.12 11.62
C LYS A 100 -4.47 -14.65 11.90
N PRO A 101 -4.10 -14.14 13.09
CA PRO A 101 -4.44 -12.79 13.51
C PRO A 101 -3.65 -11.69 12.78
N ILE A 102 -2.57 -12.03 12.08
CA ILE A 102 -1.78 -11.08 11.28
C ILE A 102 -1.68 -11.60 9.84
N VAL A 103 -2.16 -10.83 8.88
CA VAL A 103 -2.09 -11.13 7.45
C VAL A 103 -1.26 -10.07 6.76
N VAL A 104 -0.19 -10.50 6.08
CA VAL A 104 0.75 -9.63 5.37
C VAL A 104 0.64 -9.88 3.88
N LEU A 105 0.12 -8.89 3.17
CA LEU A 105 -0.07 -8.93 1.72
C LEU A 105 1.16 -8.31 1.03
N MET A 106 1.94 -9.16 0.37
CA MET A 106 3.19 -8.78 -0.27
C MET A 106 2.91 -8.20 -1.66
N LYS A 107 3.11 -6.90 -1.83
CA LYS A 107 2.95 -6.17 -3.09
C LYS A 107 4.31 -6.00 -3.78
N ASN A 108 4.57 -6.77 -4.83
CA ASN A 108 5.81 -6.66 -5.56
C ASN A 108 5.79 -5.44 -6.49
N ILE A 109 6.66 -4.45 -6.28
CA ILE A 109 6.75 -3.26 -7.15
C ILE A 109 7.36 -3.57 -8.53
N ASN A 110 7.81 -4.81 -8.71
CA ASN A 110 8.29 -5.36 -9.96
C ASN A 110 7.28 -6.31 -10.63
N LYS A 111 7.36 -6.46 -11.95
CA LYS A 111 6.62 -7.51 -12.68
C LYS A 111 7.29 -8.87 -12.47
N GLY A 112 6.77 -9.63 -11.52
CA GLY A 112 7.37 -10.91 -11.14
C GLY A 112 8.79 -10.71 -10.64
N SER A 113 9.77 -11.37 -11.27
CA SER A 113 11.20 -11.20 -10.96
C SER A 113 11.94 -10.21 -11.87
N SER A 114 11.25 -9.55 -12.82
CA SER A 114 11.90 -8.59 -13.72
C SER A 114 12.15 -7.24 -13.04
N ILE A 115 12.89 -6.34 -13.69
CA ILE A 115 13.08 -4.96 -13.18
C ILE A 115 11.93 -4.04 -13.61
N ASP A 116 11.03 -4.53 -14.47
CA ASP A 116 9.89 -3.75 -14.95
C ASP A 116 8.95 -3.40 -13.80
N ARG A 117 8.28 -2.27 -13.90
CA ARG A 117 7.42 -1.73 -12.84
C ARG A 117 6.02 -2.34 -12.92
N SER A 118 5.48 -2.78 -11.78
CA SER A 118 4.08 -3.22 -11.63
C SER A 118 3.15 -2.04 -11.32
N ILE A 119 1.83 -2.26 -11.23
CA ILE A 119 0.91 -1.22 -10.74
C ILE A 119 1.24 -0.79 -9.30
N PHE A 120 1.78 -1.71 -8.49
CA PHE A 120 2.13 -1.41 -7.10
C PHE A 120 3.28 -0.40 -6.99
N PHE A 121 4.11 -0.28 -8.03
CA PHE A 121 5.06 0.83 -8.14
C PHE A 121 4.32 2.18 -8.17
N ALA A 122 3.35 2.33 -9.08
CA ALA A 122 2.60 3.58 -9.21
C ALA A 122 1.77 3.87 -7.94
N GLU A 123 1.12 2.83 -7.38
CA GLU A 123 0.35 2.92 -6.14
C GLU A 123 1.22 3.42 -4.97
N LEU A 124 2.42 2.88 -4.80
CA LEU A 124 3.35 3.31 -3.75
C LEU A 124 3.75 4.79 -3.90
N ASN A 125 3.98 5.24 -5.14
CA ASN A 125 4.31 6.65 -5.39
C ASN A 125 3.14 7.56 -5.05
N GLU A 126 1.92 7.14 -5.41
CA GLU A 126 0.71 7.92 -5.20
C GLU A 126 0.40 8.03 -3.71
N LYS A 127 0.28 6.89 -3.02
CA LYS A 127 -0.06 6.83 -1.59
C LYS A 127 1.07 7.36 -0.70
N GLY A 128 2.30 6.92 -0.95
CA GLY A 128 3.44 7.21 -0.08
C GLY A 128 4.24 8.45 -0.45
N GLY A 129 4.04 9.01 -1.64
CA GLY A 129 4.75 10.18 -2.14
C GLY A 129 6.19 9.93 -2.58
N LYS A 130 6.69 8.69 -2.47
CA LYS A 130 8.00 8.27 -2.97
C LYS A 130 8.04 6.76 -3.23
N ILE A 131 8.94 6.35 -4.13
CA ILE A 131 9.28 4.95 -4.36
C ILE A 131 10.48 4.57 -3.50
N GLN A 132 10.20 3.99 -2.34
CA GLN A 132 11.21 3.38 -1.47
C GLN A 132 10.65 2.07 -0.93
N VAL A 133 11.43 1.00 -0.97
CA VAL A 133 11.07 -0.30 -0.40
C VAL A 133 12.16 -0.78 0.58
N PRO A 134 11.83 -1.56 1.62
CA PRO A 134 10.47 -2.00 1.97
C PRO A 134 9.57 -0.84 2.39
N ALA A 135 8.28 -0.95 2.13
CA ALA A 135 7.30 -0.04 2.70
C ALA A 135 6.15 -0.82 3.30
N LEU A 136 5.85 -0.58 4.58
CA LEU A 136 4.69 -1.09 5.27
C LEU A 136 3.53 -0.10 5.10
N GLU A 137 2.40 -0.56 4.60
CA GLU A 137 1.11 0.14 4.62
C GLU A 137 0.15 -0.57 5.58
N ILE A 138 -0.49 0.21 6.46
CA ILE A 138 -1.57 -0.24 7.33
C ILE A 138 -2.51 0.94 7.59
N HIS A 139 -3.80 0.76 7.30
CA HIS A 139 -4.80 1.84 7.27
C HIS A 139 -4.32 2.99 6.36
N ASP A 140 -4.30 4.22 6.88
CA ASP A 140 -3.85 5.43 6.19
C ASP A 140 -2.38 5.79 6.51
N PHE A 141 -1.60 4.83 7.01
CA PHE A 141 -0.21 5.02 7.40
C PHE A 141 0.75 4.27 6.48
N ILE A 142 1.92 4.88 6.24
CA ILE A 142 3.03 4.21 5.54
C ILE A 142 4.36 4.41 6.27
N MET A 143 5.17 3.36 6.35
CA MET A 143 6.48 3.35 6.99
C MET A 143 7.53 2.69 6.10
N TYR A 144 8.74 3.25 6.04
CA TYR A 144 9.76 2.84 5.07
C TYR A 144 11.02 2.20 5.68
N GLU A 145 11.31 2.47 6.95
CA GLU A 145 12.56 2.04 7.57
C GLU A 145 12.44 0.59 8.03
N SER A 146 13.24 -0.32 7.45
CA SER A 146 13.13 -1.77 7.70
C SER A 146 13.16 -2.12 9.19
N ASP A 147 14.00 -1.44 9.96
CA ASP A 147 14.20 -1.73 11.38
C ASP A 147 13.00 -1.29 12.21
N GLU A 148 12.34 -0.21 11.81
CA GLU A 148 11.11 0.25 12.44
C GLU A 148 9.92 -0.63 12.05
N ILE A 149 9.86 -1.09 10.79
CA ILE A 149 8.86 -2.07 10.34
C ILE A 149 8.98 -3.37 11.14
N ILE A 150 10.21 -3.86 11.36
CA ILE A 150 10.46 -5.07 12.16
C ILE A 150 10.02 -4.86 13.62
N LYS A 151 10.31 -3.70 14.23
CA LYS A 151 9.85 -3.38 15.59
C LYS A 151 8.34 -3.38 15.69
N PHE A 152 7.64 -2.80 14.70
CA PHE A 152 6.19 -2.82 14.63
C PHE A 152 5.63 -4.24 14.59
N TYR A 153 6.17 -5.12 13.73
CA TYR A 153 5.70 -6.51 13.67
C TYR A 153 6.00 -7.30 14.93
N LYS A 154 7.13 -7.08 15.59
CA LYS A 154 7.43 -7.70 16.88
C LYS A 154 6.36 -7.37 17.92
N HIS A 155 6.00 -6.09 18.03
CA HIS A 155 4.92 -5.64 18.91
C HIS A 155 3.59 -6.31 18.56
N LEU A 156 3.20 -6.33 17.27
CA LEU A 156 1.95 -6.98 16.86
C LEU A 156 1.92 -8.47 17.24
N ILE A 157 3.03 -9.18 16.99
CA ILE A 157 3.17 -10.62 17.31
C ILE A 157 3.06 -10.84 18.82
N GLU A 158 3.73 -10.02 19.63
CA GLU A 158 3.66 -10.09 21.09
C GLU A 158 2.24 -9.81 21.59
N LYS A 159 1.56 -8.81 21.02
CA LYS A 159 0.18 -8.44 21.37
C LYS A 159 -0.82 -9.56 21.09
N VAL A 160 -0.70 -10.25 19.96
CA VAL A 160 -1.62 -11.35 19.60
C VAL A 160 -1.25 -12.68 20.24
N GLY A 161 0.03 -12.88 20.58
CA GLY A 161 0.53 -14.08 21.27
C GLY A 161 0.37 -14.04 22.79
N GLY A 162 0.33 -12.84 23.39
CA GLY A 162 0.16 -12.62 24.83
C GLY A 162 -1.30 -12.55 25.31
N GLY A 163 -2.25 -12.96 24.47
CA GLY A 163 -3.70 -12.86 24.71
C GLY A 163 -4.34 -14.00 25.51
N GLU A 164 -3.59 -14.75 26.31
CA GLU A 164 -4.10 -15.63 27.38
C GLU A 164 -3.14 -15.56 28.58
N GLY A 165 -3.46 -14.72 29.55
CA GLY A 165 -2.64 -14.53 30.74
C GLY A 165 -3.26 -13.67 31.85
N ASP A 166 -4.59 -13.55 31.90
CA ASP A 166 -5.29 -12.98 33.06
C ASP A 166 -6.20 -14.06 33.67
N SER A 167 -5.66 -14.81 34.64
CA SER A 167 -6.36 -15.20 35.87
C SER A 167 -5.49 -16.15 36.70
N GLU A 168 -4.75 -15.61 37.66
CA GLU A 168 -4.88 -16.01 39.06
C GLU A 168 -4.21 -14.94 39.94
N GLU A 169 -5.05 -13.98 40.34
CA GLU A 169 -4.95 -13.39 41.67
C GLU A 169 -4.77 -14.52 42.69
N SER A 170 -3.65 -14.51 43.39
CA SER A 170 -3.59 -14.92 44.78
C SER A 170 -2.66 -13.96 45.52
N GLN A 171 -3.26 -12.85 45.93
CA GLN A 171 -2.90 -12.26 47.21
C GLN A 171 -3.35 -13.24 48.30
N GLU A 172 -2.45 -13.63 49.19
CA GLU A 172 -2.53 -13.43 50.64
C GLU A 172 -1.59 -14.41 51.37
N GLU A 173 -0.73 -13.79 52.18
CA GLU A 173 -0.04 -14.22 53.42
C GLU A 173 0.49 -15.65 53.60
#